data_AF-X5WV28-F1
#
_entry.id   AF-X5WV28-F1
#
_cell.length_a   1.000
_cell.length_b   1.000
_cell.length_c   1.000
_cell.angle_alpha   90.00
_cell.angle_beta   90.00
_cell.angle_gamma   90.00
#
_symmetry.space_group_name_H-M   'P 1'
#
loop_
_entity.id
_entity.type
_entity.pdbx_description
1 polymer ?
#
loop_
_entity_poly.entity_id
_entity_poly.type
_entity_poly.pdbx_seq_one_letter_code
_entity_poly.pdbx_strand_id
1 'polypeptide(L)'
;MRWVWTFLFALVSSVAFAASPEDDYVAARDKAIADIAALNSANAAIETIDAENEKALADLQQRLAGIIGPLAVKDFPPTGTINIESLSDSDIGYGMLDGLRYTKGDDGPSLVATTRGLLERWLQSRTAETDESFKLPAGIDEALKLDAFYTQAINSDAAFEGTLDFPLKKPEGADIAFARLGGWTQDVGPIYEQEVIVTLVKGNSVRIIAAPAAPAVPKIAACDAVWAAADAAAQKFQEAYQASDLKDEKAFESSNAAWDKGDSDYRACMAQRLPADPAFPALLAQAQALADQMAGK
;
A
#
# COMPACT_ATOMS: atom_id res chain seq x y z
N MET A 1 -31.62 -47.56 56.22
CA MET A 1 -30.44 -46.87 55.67
C MET A 1 -30.89 -46.02 54.50
N ARG A 2 -30.94 -44.70 54.68
CA ARG A 2 -31.36 -43.70 53.68
C ARG A 2 -30.12 -43.24 52.92
N TRP A 3 -30.07 -43.46 51.61
CA TRP A 3 -29.03 -42.92 50.75
C TRP A 3 -29.57 -41.65 50.09
N VAL A 4 -28.95 -40.52 50.40
CA VAL A 4 -29.20 -39.23 49.76
C VAL A 4 -28.16 -39.08 48.65
N TRP A 5 -28.61 -39.03 47.40
CA TRP A 5 -27.77 -38.66 46.26
C TRP A 5 -27.80 -37.15 46.10
N THR A 6 -26.68 -36.50 46.35
CA THR A 6 -26.46 -35.08 46.03
C THR A 6 -25.84 -35.00 44.64
N PHE A 7 -26.61 -34.59 43.63
CA PHE A 7 -26.09 -34.22 42.32
C PHE A 7 -25.47 -32.82 42.42
N LEU A 8 -24.16 -32.74 42.19
CA LEU A 8 -23.42 -31.49 42.06
C LEU A 8 -23.56 -31.01 40.61
N PHE A 9 -24.30 -29.92 40.37
CA PHE A 9 -24.34 -29.24 39.08
C PHE A 9 -23.08 -28.37 38.93
N ALA A 10 -22.13 -28.81 38.11
CA ALA A 10 -21.01 -27.98 37.68
C ALA A 10 -21.49 -27.02 36.58
N LEU A 11 -21.66 -25.74 36.94
CA LEU A 11 -21.85 -24.65 35.99
C LEU A 11 -20.52 -24.41 35.26
N VAL A 12 -20.40 -24.95 34.05
CA VAL A 12 -19.35 -24.56 33.11
C VAL A 12 -19.76 -23.19 32.56
N SER A 13 -19.19 -22.12 33.10
CA SER A 13 -19.34 -20.78 32.54
C SER A 13 -18.55 -20.73 31.23
N SER A 14 -19.24 -20.93 30.11
CA SER A 14 -18.73 -20.60 28.79
C SER A 14 -18.51 -19.09 28.75
N VAL A 15 -17.26 -18.64 28.90
CA VAL A 15 -16.91 -17.24 28.63
C VAL A 15 -17.03 -17.06 27.12
N ALA A 16 -18.18 -16.55 26.67
CA ALA A 16 -18.32 -16.06 25.32
C ALA A 16 -17.43 -14.82 25.21
N PHE A 17 -16.25 -14.97 24.60
CA PHE A 17 -15.46 -13.82 24.18
C PHE A 17 -16.28 -13.09 23.12
N ALA A 18 -16.75 -11.89 23.46
CA ALA A 18 -17.30 -10.99 22.45
C ALA A 18 -16.23 -10.77 21.38
N ALA A 19 -16.61 -10.91 20.11
CA ALA A 19 -15.73 -10.60 19.00
C ALA A 19 -15.17 -9.18 19.16
N SER A 20 -13.90 -8.99 18.84
CA SER A 20 -13.33 -7.64 18.87
C SER A 20 -13.99 -6.78 17.79
N PRO A 21 -13.99 -5.44 17.92
CA PRO A 21 -14.46 -4.57 16.84
C PRO A 21 -13.78 -4.85 15.48
N GLU A 22 -12.51 -5.25 15.50
CA GLU A 22 -11.78 -5.67 14.29
C GLU A 22 -12.31 -6.99 13.72
N ASP A 23 -12.63 -7.98 14.56
CA ASP A 23 -13.22 -9.25 14.10
C ASP A 23 -14.61 -9.02 13.50
N ASP A 24 -15.43 -8.17 14.13
CA ASP A 24 -16.76 -7.80 13.62
C ASP A 24 -16.65 -7.06 12.28
N TYR A 25 -15.65 -6.18 12.13
CA TYR A 25 -15.35 -5.52 10.86
C TYR A 25 -14.93 -6.51 9.77
N VAL A 26 -13.98 -7.41 10.07
CA VAL A 26 -13.50 -8.41 9.11
C VAL A 26 -14.64 -9.33 8.67
N ALA A 27 -15.48 -9.79 9.60
CA ALA A 27 -16.64 -10.62 9.28
C ALA A 27 -17.65 -9.87 8.39
N ALA A 28 -17.87 -8.57 8.63
CA ALA A 28 -18.74 -7.75 7.78
C ALA A 28 -18.17 -7.58 6.37
N ARG A 29 -16.85 -7.34 6.26
CA ARG A 29 -16.16 -7.21 4.97
C ARG A 29 -16.23 -8.51 4.17
N ASP A 30 -15.87 -9.63 4.79
CA ASP A 30 -15.84 -10.92 4.12
C ASP A 30 -17.26 -11.35 3.67
N LYS A 31 -18.28 -11.00 4.46
CA LYS A 31 -19.68 -11.17 4.07
C LYS A 31 -20.04 -10.30 2.85
N ALA A 32 -19.66 -9.03 2.84
CA ALA A 32 -19.94 -8.14 1.71
C ALA A 32 -19.25 -8.62 0.42
N ILE A 33 -17.99 -9.06 0.51
CA ILE A 33 -17.27 -9.67 -0.62
C ILE A 33 -18.03 -10.89 -1.14
N ALA A 34 -18.48 -11.79 -0.25
CA ALA A 34 -19.23 -12.98 -0.65
C ALA A 34 -20.59 -12.64 -1.28
N ASP A 35 -21.30 -11.63 -0.77
CA ASP A 35 -22.58 -11.17 -1.32
C ASP A 35 -22.38 -10.56 -2.73
N ILE A 36 -21.33 -9.76 -2.93
CA ILE A 36 -20.96 -9.18 -4.23
C ILE A 36 -20.54 -10.27 -5.22
N ALA A 37 -19.71 -11.23 -4.80
CA ALA A 37 -19.33 -12.37 -5.62
C ALA A 37 -20.55 -13.21 -6.06
N ALA A 38 -21.56 -13.34 -5.20
CA ALA A 38 -22.82 -14.01 -5.55
C ALA A 38 -23.64 -13.23 -6.59
N LEU A 39 -23.68 -11.89 -6.51
CA LEU A 39 -24.31 -11.03 -7.51
C LEU A 39 -23.61 -11.14 -8.88
N ASN A 40 -22.27 -11.09 -8.88
CA ASN A 40 -21.44 -11.32 -10.07
C ASN A 40 -21.73 -12.69 -10.69
N SER A 41 -21.73 -13.75 -9.87
CA SER A 41 -22.02 -15.12 -10.32
C SER A 41 -23.44 -15.28 -10.88
N ALA A 42 -24.39 -14.48 -10.40
CA ALA A 42 -25.76 -14.46 -10.89
C ALA A 42 -25.94 -13.62 -12.16
N ASN A 43 -24.88 -12.96 -12.67
CA ASN A 43 -24.94 -11.96 -13.73
C ASN A 43 -25.99 -10.88 -13.43
N ALA A 44 -26.01 -10.41 -12.17
CA ALA A 44 -26.83 -9.25 -11.80
C ALA A 44 -26.44 -8.03 -12.65
N ALA A 45 -27.37 -7.08 -12.79
CA ALA A 45 -27.07 -5.84 -13.48
C ALA A 45 -25.94 -5.09 -12.77
N ILE A 46 -25.03 -4.46 -13.53
CA ILE A 46 -23.84 -3.80 -12.97
C ILE A 46 -24.23 -2.73 -11.95
N GLU A 47 -25.32 -1.99 -12.20
CA GLU A 47 -25.82 -0.96 -11.29
C GLU A 47 -26.28 -1.53 -9.94
N THR A 48 -26.67 -2.82 -9.90
CA THR A 48 -27.02 -3.51 -8.65
C THR A 48 -25.76 -3.91 -7.88
N ILE A 49 -24.72 -4.35 -8.58
CA ILE A 49 -23.43 -4.71 -7.99
C ILE A 49 -22.77 -3.45 -7.43
N ASP A 50 -22.70 -2.37 -8.21
CA ASP A 50 -22.15 -1.08 -7.81
C ASP A 50 -22.85 -0.51 -6.57
N ALA A 51 -24.19 -0.53 -6.57
CA ALA A 51 -24.97 -0.04 -5.43
C ALA A 51 -24.74 -0.86 -4.14
N GLU A 52 -24.57 -2.18 -4.25
CA GLU A 52 -24.26 -3.01 -3.08
C GLU A 52 -22.81 -2.80 -2.62
N ASN A 53 -21.86 -2.62 -3.54
CA ASN A 53 -20.48 -2.27 -3.24
C ASN A 53 -20.37 -0.94 -2.51
N GLU A 54 -20.98 0.14 -3.04
CA GLU A 54 -21.00 1.47 -2.39
C GLU A 54 -21.60 1.41 -0.98
N LYS A 55 -22.73 0.69 -0.83
CA LYS A 55 -23.40 0.51 0.45
C LYS A 55 -22.52 -0.25 1.45
N ALA A 56 -21.87 -1.31 1.02
CA ALA A 56 -20.97 -2.09 1.86
C ALA A 56 -19.74 -1.28 2.28
N LEU A 57 -19.09 -0.58 1.34
CA LEU A 57 -17.96 0.31 1.64
C LEU A 57 -18.34 1.41 2.65
N ALA A 58 -19.54 1.98 2.55
CA ALA A 58 -20.03 2.97 3.50
C ALA A 58 -20.22 2.40 4.93
N ASP A 59 -20.75 1.18 5.07
CA ASP A 59 -20.87 0.49 6.37
C ASP A 59 -19.48 0.17 6.95
N LEU A 60 -18.58 -0.37 6.12
CA LEU A 60 -17.20 -0.68 6.50
C LEU A 60 -16.43 0.57 6.95
N GLN A 61 -16.59 1.69 6.25
CA GLN A 61 -16.00 2.97 6.64
C GLN A 61 -16.42 3.40 8.05
N GLN A 62 -17.70 3.26 8.40
CA GLN A 62 -18.21 3.62 9.73
C GLN A 62 -17.59 2.73 10.82
N ARG A 63 -17.47 1.43 10.55
CA ARG A 63 -16.81 0.48 11.47
C ARG A 63 -15.34 0.83 11.67
N LEU A 64 -14.61 1.09 10.58
CA LEU A 64 -13.21 1.50 10.62
C LEU A 64 -13.03 2.81 11.39
N ALA A 65 -13.91 3.79 11.22
CA ALA A 65 -13.87 5.03 11.99
C ALA A 65 -14.02 4.77 13.51
N GLY A 66 -14.85 3.81 13.90
CA GLY A 66 -14.98 3.37 15.29
C GLY A 66 -13.73 2.65 15.83
N ILE A 67 -13.07 1.86 15.00
CA ILE A 67 -11.86 1.09 15.35
C ILE A 67 -10.62 2.00 15.46
N ILE A 68 -10.40 2.83 14.43
CA ILE A 68 -9.22 3.69 14.30
C ILE A 68 -9.34 4.93 15.20
N GLY A 69 -10.56 5.42 15.39
CA GLY A 69 -10.83 6.64 16.12
C GLY A 69 -10.41 7.91 15.37
N PRO A 70 -10.46 9.09 16.04
CA PRO A 70 -10.14 10.37 15.41
C PRO A 70 -8.65 10.46 15.02
N LEU A 71 -8.38 11.04 13.86
CA LEU A 71 -7.01 11.30 13.42
C LEU A 71 -6.41 12.49 14.19
N ALA A 72 -5.37 12.21 14.97
CA ALA A 72 -4.59 13.22 15.68
C ALA A 72 -3.28 13.54 14.95
N VAL A 73 -3.37 13.87 13.66
CA VAL A 73 -2.22 14.28 12.82
C VAL A 73 -2.51 15.68 12.32
N LYS A 74 -1.59 16.61 12.60
CA LYS A 74 -1.72 18.03 12.26
C LYS A 74 -2.01 18.20 10.76
N ASP A 75 -2.79 19.20 10.40
CA ASP A 75 -3.03 19.63 9.01
C ASP A 75 -3.71 18.59 8.07
N PHE A 76 -4.16 17.44 8.57
CA PHE A 76 -5.05 16.51 7.84
C PHE A 76 -6.51 16.72 8.25
N PRO A 77 -7.48 16.38 7.38
CA PRO A 77 -8.89 16.44 7.75
C PRO A 77 -9.20 15.50 8.95
N PRO A 78 -10.17 15.84 9.80
CA PRO A 78 -10.51 15.04 10.98
C PRO A 78 -11.19 13.72 10.64
N THR A 79 -11.76 13.61 9.44
CA THR A 79 -12.48 12.44 8.93
C THR A 79 -11.81 11.95 7.65
N GLY A 80 -11.70 10.64 7.51
CA GLY A 80 -11.18 9.98 6.32
C GLY A 80 -12.26 9.17 5.62
N THR A 81 -11.98 8.76 4.39
CA THR A 81 -12.78 7.80 3.62
C THR A 81 -12.15 6.41 3.73
N ILE A 82 -12.89 5.35 3.45
CA ILE A 82 -12.31 4.00 3.39
C ILE A 82 -11.19 3.94 2.34
N ASN A 83 -10.12 3.21 2.65
CA ASN A 83 -8.96 3.05 1.79
C ASN A 83 -9.16 1.99 0.68
N ILE A 84 -10.01 1.00 0.94
CA ILE A 84 -10.40 -0.02 -0.04
C ILE A 84 -11.35 0.63 -1.07
N GLU A 85 -11.05 0.46 -2.35
CA GLU A 85 -11.81 1.10 -3.43
C GLU A 85 -12.89 0.15 -4.00
N SER A 86 -12.65 -1.17 -3.97
CA SER A 86 -13.64 -2.17 -4.38
C SER A 86 -13.61 -3.42 -3.50
N LEU A 87 -14.77 -4.06 -3.36
CA LEU A 87 -14.94 -5.38 -2.73
C LEU A 87 -15.15 -6.50 -3.77
N SER A 88 -15.12 -6.17 -5.06
CA SER A 88 -15.16 -7.13 -6.17
C SER A 88 -13.76 -7.51 -6.61
N ASP A 89 -13.46 -8.81 -6.70
CA ASP A 89 -12.12 -9.32 -7.03
C ASP A 89 -11.66 -9.05 -8.47
N SER A 90 -12.58 -8.61 -9.34
CA SER A 90 -12.31 -8.18 -10.70
C SER A 90 -11.80 -6.74 -10.83
N ASP A 91 -11.90 -5.95 -9.77
CA ASP A 91 -11.75 -4.50 -9.86
C ASP A 91 -10.43 -4.02 -9.27
N ILE A 92 -9.91 -2.92 -9.82
CA ILE A 92 -8.81 -2.18 -9.22
C ILE A 92 -9.22 -1.74 -7.81
N GLY A 93 -8.29 -1.85 -6.87
CA GLY A 93 -8.51 -1.51 -5.47
C GLY A 93 -9.13 -2.61 -4.61
N TYR A 94 -9.38 -3.78 -5.19
CA TYR A 94 -9.74 -4.97 -4.42
C TYR A 94 -8.64 -5.43 -3.48
N GLY A 95 -9.03 -5.69 -2.23
CA GLY A 95 -8.14 -6.26 -1.23
C GLY A 95 -7.02 -5.33 -0.77
N MET A 96 -7.12 -4.02 -1.03
CA MET A 96 -6.23 -3.03 -0.43
C MET A 96 -6.25 -3.10 1.10
N LEU A 97 -5.24 -2.48 1.73
CA LEU A 97 -5.12 -2.46 3.19
C LEU A 97 -6.38 -1.83 3.82
N ASP A 98 -7.00 -2.56 4.75
CA ASP A 98 -8.13 -2.04 5.52
C ASP A 98 -7.70 -0.82 6.32
N GLY A 99 -8.36 0.32 6.12
CA GLY A 99 -7.97 1.57 6.77
C GLY A 99 -8.80 2.76 6.30
N LEU A 100 -8.51 3.91 6.89
CA LEU A 100 -9.06 5.20 6.47
C LEU A 100 -7.99 6.06 5.80
N ARG A 101 -8.33 6.60 4.63
CA ARG A 101 -7.54 7.58 3.87
C ARG A 101 -7.97 9.00 4.18
N TYR A 102 -7.00 9.87 4.40
CA TYR A 102 -7.17 11.29 4.66
C TYR A 102 -6.35 12.06 3.64
N THR A 103 -7.02 12.81 2.77
CA THR A 103 -6.38 13.47 1.61
C THR A 103 -6.46 14.99 1.75
N LYS A 104 -5.39 15.70 1.36
CA LYS A 104 -5.32 17.16 1.37
C LYS A 104 -5.47 17.75 -0.04
N GLY A 105 -6.62 17.51 -0.67
CA GLY A 105 -6.85 17.86 -2.08
C GLY A 105 -6.16 16.89 -3.04
N ASP A 106 -6.48 16.99 -4.32
CA ASP A 106 -6.19 15.94 -5.32
C ASP A 106 -4.69 15.66 -5.48
N ASP A 107 -3.84 16.71 -5.46
CA ASP A 107 -2.37 16.60 -5.61
C ASP A 107 -1.61 16.75 -4.28
N GLY A 108 -2.33 16.74 -3.15
CA GLY A 108 -1.77 16.99 -1.82
C GLY A 108 -1.33 15.72 -1.09
N PRO A 109 -0.66 15.87 0.07
CA PRO A 109 -0.35 14.73 0.91
C PRO A 109 -1.58 13.90 1.25
N SER A 110 -1.43 12.57 1.22
CA SER A 110 -2.43 11.61 1.67
C SER A 110 -1.89 10.80 2.84
N LEU A 111 -2.79 10.35 3.72
CA LEU A 111 -2.47 9.53 4.88
C LEU A 111 -3.43 8.36 4.94
N VAL A 112 -2.91 7.13 5.00
CA VAL A 112 -3.70 5.93 5.33
C VAL A 112 -3.45 5.58 6.79
N ALA A 113 -4.51 5.51 7.60
CA ALA A 113 -4.47 5.06 8.98
C ALA A 113 -5.13 3.68 9.10
N THR A 114 -4.49 2.78 9.82
CA THR A 114 -5.02 1.45 10.16
C THR A 114 -4.55 1.04 11.56
N THR A 115 -4.92 -0.16 11.97
CA THR A 115 -4.41 -0.78 13.18
C THR A 115 -3.32 -1.79 12.87
N ARG A 116 -2.51 -2.10 13.88
CA ARG A 116 -1.52 -3.18 13.79
C ARG A 116 -2.20 -4.52 13.49
N GLY A 117 -3.31 -4.81 14.16
CA GLY A 117 -4.07 -6.06 13.95
C GLY A 117 -4.61 -6.22 12.53
N LEU A 118 -5.17 -5.16 11.95
CA LEU A 118 -5.65 -5.18 10.56
C LEU A 118 -4.49 -5.33 9.57
N LEU A 119 -3.38 -4.61 9.77
CA LEU A 119 -2.19 -4.74 8.94
C LEU A 119 -1.62 -6.16 8.97
N GLU A 120 -1.47 -6.75 10.15
CA GLU A 120 -0.93 -8.11 10.30
C GLU A 120 -1.84 -9.16 9.63
N ARG A 121 -3.17 -9.02 9.77
CA ARG A 121 -4.12 -9.90 9.07
C ARG A 121 -4.05 -9.74 7.55
N TRP A 122 -3.92 -8.51 7.07
CA TRP A 122 -3.76 -8.22 5.65
C TRP A 122 -2.45 -8.81 5.11
N LEU A 123 -1.31 -8.59 5.77
CA LEU A 123 -0.04 -9.20 5.37
C LEU A 123 -0.11 -10.73 5.37
N GLN A 124 -0.79 -11.32 6.35
CA GLN A 124 -0.98 -12.77 6.40
C GLN A 124 -1.77 -13.30 5.19
N SER A 125 -2.81 -12.58 4.71
CA SER A 125 -3.54 -13.00 3.50
C SER A 125 -2.68 -12.89 2.24
N ARG A 126 -1.75 -11.92 2.20
CA ARG A 126 -0.82 -11.70 1.08
C ARG A 126 0.27 -12.75 0.95
N THR A 127 0.53 -13.55 1.99
CA THR A 127 1.49 -14.65 1.92
C THR A 127 1.06 -15.80 0.99
N ALA A 128 -0.24 -15.90 0.70
CA ALA A 128 -0.80 -16.91 -0.19
C ALA A 128 -0.77 -16.50 -1.67
N GLU A 129 -0.29 -15.29 -1.97
CA GLU A 129 -0.14 -14.81 -3.34
C GLU A 129 0.80 -15.72 -4.14
N THR A 130 0.39 -15.98 -5.38
CA THR A 130 1.09 -16.86 -6.33
C THR A 130 1.96 -16.09 -7.30
N ASP A 131 1.62 -14.82 -7.58
CA ASP A 131 2.52 -13.92 -8.30
C ASP A 131 3.63 -13.44 -7.35
N GLU A 132 4.86 -13.88 -7.60
CA GLU A 132 6.02 -13.51 -6.78
C GLU A 132 6.25 -11.98 -6.74
N SER A 133 5.77 -11.23 -7.73
CA SER A 133 5.86 -9.76 -7.77
C SER A 133 4.91 -9.08 -6.80
N PHE A 134 3.81 -9.73 -6.42
CA PHE A 134 2.81 -9.22 -5.46
C PHE A 134 2.87 -9.92 -4.10
N LYS A 135 3.68 -10.96 -3.96
CA LYS A 135 3.80 -11.70 -2.72
C LYS A 135 4.48 -10.88 -1.63
N LEU A 136 3.80 -10.76 -0.49
CA LEU A 136 4.32 -10.05 0.67
C LEU A 136 4.64 -11.02 1.83
N PRO A 137 5.69 -10.74 2.62
CA PRO A 137 5.94 -11.45 3.85
C PRO A 137 4.90 -11.07 4.91
N ALA A 138 4.66 -11.96 5.88
CA ALA A 138 3.76 -11.67 7.01
C ALA A 138 4.30 -10.59 7.97
N GLY A 139 5.63 -10.39 8.00
CA GLY A 139 6.30 -9.45 8.89
C GLY A 139 6.22 -8.01 8.37
N ILE A 140 5.86 -7.08 9.25
CA ILE A 140 5.71 -5.65 8.91
C ILE A 140 7.06 -5.08 8.43
N ASP A 141 8.14 -5.26 9.20
CA ASP A 141 9.46 -4.69 8.88
C ASP A 141 10.02 -5.17 7.53
N GLU A 142 9.76 -6.42 7.16
CA GLU A 142 10.14 -6.96 5.86
C GLU A 142 9.25 -6.44 4.74
N ALA A 143 7.93 -6.37 4.96
CA ALA A 143 6.98 -5.90 3.95
C ALA A 143 7.22 -4.43 3.57
N LEU A 144 7.54 -3.56 4.54
CA LEU A 144 7.80 -2.13 4.28
C LEU A 144 8.98 -1.88 3.34
N LYS A 145 9.87 -2.85 3.13
CA LYS A 145 11.01 -2.72 2.20
C LYS A 145 10.64 -3.09 0.76
N LEU A 146 9.44 -3.59 0.53
CA LEU A 146 8.98 -4.04 -0.77
C LEU A 146 8.11 -2.99 -1.43
N ASP A 147 8.33 -2.76 -2.71
CA ASP A 147 7.54 -1.85 -3.53
C ASP A 147 6.08 -2.30 -3.62
N ALA A 148 5.88 -3.62 -3.79
CA ALA A 148 4.59 -4.28 -3.81
C ALA A 148 3.73 -4.03 -2.55
N PHE A 149 4.33 -3.70 -1.40
CA PHE A 149 3.57 -3.33 -0.21
C PHE A 149 2.81 -2.03 -0.45
N TYR A 150 3.47 -1.02 -1.01
CA TYR A 150 2.88 0.30 -1.22
C TYR A 150 1.85 0.27 -2.35
N THR A 151 2.16 -0.43 -3.45
CA THR A 151 1.22 -0.69 -4.54
C THR A 151 -0.08 -1.33 -4.00
N GLN A 152 0.02 -2.42 -3.25
CA GLN A 152 -1.19 -3.11 -2.80
C GLN A 152 -1.87 -2.41 -1.61
N ALA A 153 -1.14 -1.68 -0.77
CA ALA A 153 -1.71 -1.08 0.44
C ALA A 153 -2.38 0.27 0.14
N ILE A 154 -1.77 1.14 -0.66
CA ILE A 154 -2.14 2.55 -0.73
C ILE A 154 -2.31 3.13 -2.14
N ASN A 155 -2.01 2.41 -3.23
CA ASN A 155 -2.42 2.79 -4.58
C ASN A 155 -2.26 1.59 -5.54
N SER A 156 -3.36 0.93 -5.89
CA SER A 156 -3.34 -0.25 -6.76
C SER A 156 -3.44 0.06 -8.25
N ASP A 157 -3.68 1.31 -8.63
CA ASP A 157 -3.81 1.72 -10.04
C ASP A 157 -2.43 1.91 -10.71
N ALA A 158 -1.39 2.19 -9.93
CA ALA A 158 -0.03 2.34 -10.40
C ALA A 158 0.96 1.64 -9.47
N ALA A 159 2.03 1.07 -10.02
CA ALA A 159 3.09 0.47 -9.22
C ALA A 159 3.90 1.57 -8.51
N PHE A 160 4.12 1.40 -7.21
CA PHE A 160 5.18 2.14 -6.53
C PHE A 160 6.53 1.59 -6.98
N GLU A 161 7.46 2.45 -7.38
CA GLU A 161 8.85 2.06 -7.59
C GLU A 161 9.75 2.87 -6.66
N GLY A 162 10.44 2.16 -5.77
CA GLY A 162 11.33 2.75 -4.79
C GLY A 162 12.63 3.23 -5.42
N THR A 163 13.02 4.47 -5.12
CA THR A 163 14.32 5.04 -5.45
C THR A 163 15.33 4.77 -4.33
N LEU A 164 14.99 5.11 -3.08
CA LEU A 164 15.87 4.84 -1.93
C LEU A 164 15.09 4.85 -0.61
N ASP A 165 15.71 4.31 0.44
CA ASP A 165 15.20 4.38 1.81
C ASP A 165 15.90 5.51 2.59
N PHE A 166 15.13 6.30 3.34
CA PHE A 166 15.66 7.37 4.17
C PHE A 166 16.14 6.84 5.53
N PRO A 167 17.33 7.27 6.01
CA PRO A 167 17.80 6.95 7.34
C PRO A 167 17.09 7.82 8.40
N LEU A 168 15.86 7.45 8.76
CA LEU A 168 15.09 8.17 9.77
C LEU A 168 15.64 7.96 11.18
N LYS A 169 15.52 9.01 12.01
CA LYS A 169 15.56 8.85 13.46
C LYS A 169 14.15 8.44 13.91
N LYS A 170 14.04 7.23 14.45
CA LYS A 170 12.77 6.73 14.98
C LYS A 170 12.20 7.69 16.04
N PRO A 171 10.96 8.22 15.85
CA PRO A 171 10.32 9.07 16.85
C PRO A 171 10.12 8.33 18.18
N GLU A 172 10.05 9.09 19.27
CA GLU A 172 9.90 8.54 20.61
C GLU A 172 8.56 7.80 20.77
N GLY A 173 8.63 6.60 21.36
CA GLY A 173 7.48 5.72 21.55
C GLY A 173 6.99 5.04 20.27
N ALA A 174 7.61 5.28 19.11
CA ALA A 174 7.33 4.50 17.91
C ALA A 174 8.01 3.13 17.99
N ASP A 175 7.31 2.10 17.54
CA ASP A 175 7.83 0.75 17.38
C ASP A 175 8.68 0.68 16.11
N ILE A 176 8.11 1.17 15.00
CA ILE A 176 8.71 1.20 13.66
C ILE A 176 8.55 2.62 13.08
N ALA A 177 9.60 3.11 12.41
CA ALA A 177 9.55 4.28 11.56
C ALA A 177 10.37 3.98 10.31
N PHE A 178 9.72 3.96 9.16
CA PHE A 178 10.34 3.65 7.88
C PHE A 178 9.94 4.71 6.87
N ALA A 179 10.88 5.15 6.04
CA ALA A 179 10.57 6.08 4.98
C ALA A 179 11.34 5.76 3.72
N ARG A 180 10.65 5.99 2.59
CA ARG A 180 11.18 5.75 1.26
C ARG A 180 10.90 6.95 0.38
N LEU A 181 11.76 7.12 -0.60
CA LEU A 181 11.55 7.97 -1.74
C LEU A 181 11.23 7.06 -2.93
N GLY A 182 10.21 7.38 -3.70
CA GLY A 182 9.86 6.67 -4.93
C GLY A 182 8.72 7.38 -5.65
N GLY A 183 8.12 6.76 -6.66
CA GLY A 183 6.94 7.33 -7.29
C GLY A 183 6.05 6.26 -7.92
N TRP A 184 4.91 6.72 -8.45
CA TRP A 184 3.86 5.86 -9.00
C TRP A 184 3.98 5.80 -10.52
N THR A 185 3.97 4.62 -11.12
CA THR A 185 4.03 4.46 -12.57
C THR A 185 3.21 3.27 -13.08
N GLN A 186 2.67 3.40 -14.29
CA GLN A 186 2.10 2.29 -15.07
C GLN A 186 3.03 1.84 -16.20
N ASP A 187 4.06 2.65 -16.50
CA ASP A 187 5.02 2.43 -17.57
C ASP A 187 6.45 2.29 -17.01
N VAL A 188 7.32 1.63 -17.76
CA VAL A 188 8.74 1.56 -17.42
C VAL A 188 9.46 2.86 -17.79
N GLY A 189 10.29 3.34 -16.85
CA GLY A 189 11.24 4.41 -17.07
C GLY A 189 11.34 5.39 -15.89
N PRO A 190 12.14 6.46 -16.03
CA PRO A 190 12.41 7.40 -14.97
C PRO A 190 11.14 8.07 -14.43
N ILE A 191 10.93 7.94 -13.12
CA ILE A 191 9.87 8.61 -12.40
C ILE A 191 10.40 9.94 -11.84
N TYR A 192 10.07 11.03 -12.51
CA TYR A 192 10.53 12.38 -12.12
C TYR A 192 9.69 12.99 -10.99
N GLU A 193 8.42 12.63 -10.91
CA GLU A 193 7.49 13.06 -9.87
C GLU A 193 7.52 12.03 -8.75
N GLN A 194 8.37 12.28 -7.76
CA GLN A 194 8.54 11.37 -6.63
C GLN A 194 7.86 11.89 -5.38
N GLU A 195 7.50 10.96 -4.51
CA GLU A 195 6.91 11.18 -3.22
C GLU A 195 7.82 10.67 -2.11
N VAL A 196 7.76 11.34 -0.97
CA VAL A 196 8.27 10.85 0.29
C VAL A 196 7.14 10.08 0.96
N ILE A 197 7.32 8.76 1.10
CA ILE A 197 6.40 7.88 1.80
C ILE A 197 6.97 7.53 3.16
N VAL A 198 6.20 7.72 4.23
CA VAL A 198 6.60 7.45 5.61
C VAL A 198 5.57 6.55 6.28
N THR A 199 6.03 5.42 6.82
CA THR A 199 5.23 4.56 7.67
C THR A 199 5.67 4.68 9.12
N LEU A 200 4.72 4.95 10.02
CA LEU A 200 4.93 4.96 11.47
C LEU A 200 4.02 3.93 12.12
N VAL A 201 4.62 3.05 12.93
CA VAL A 201 3.90 2.12 13.80
C VAL A 201 4.14 2.51 15.25
N LYS A 202 3.06 2.75 16.00
CA LYS A 202 3.10 3.17 17.41
C LYS A 202 1.99 2.49 18.19
N GLY A 203 2.35 1.46 18.96
CA GLY A 203 1.39 0.61 19.66
C GLY A 203 0.46 -0.08 18.66
N ASN A 204 -0.85 0.14 18.80
CA ASN A 204 -1.84 -0.40 17.87
C ASN A 204 -2.04 0.47 16.61
N SER A 205 -1.49 1.69 16.54
CA SER A 205 -1.72 2.57 15.38
C SER A 205 -0.64 2.39 14.32
N VAL A 206 -1.07 2.24 13.06
CA VAL A 206 -0.22 2.27 11.87
C VAL A 206 -0.68 3.43 11.00
N ARG A 207 0.26 4.25 10.54
CA ARG A 207 -0.01 5.38 9.65
C ARG A 207 1.00 5.39 8.51
N ILE A 208 0.52 5.59 7.29
CA ILE A 208 1.33 5.68 6.08
C ILE A 208 1.00 7.02 5.43
N ILE A 209 1.94 7.97 5.44
CA ILE A 209 1.81 9.23 4.70
C ILE A 209 2.54 9.10 3.38
N ALA A 210 1.91 9.53 2.30
CA ALA A 210 2.54 9.82 1.02
C ALA A 210 2.42 11.32 0.75
N ALA A 211 3.53 11.97 0.38
CA ALA A 211 3.56 13.40 0.10
C ALA A 211 4.52 13.71 -1.06
N PRO A 212 4.18 14.65 -1.95
CA PRO A 212 5.11 15.09 -3.00
C PRO A 212 6.47 15.50 -2.42
N ALA A 213 7.55 15.08 -3.08
CA ALA A 213 8.90 15.43 -2.67
C ALA A 213 9.11 16.96 -2.74
N ALA A 214 9.54 17.54 -1.62
CA ALA A 214 9.79 18.97 -1.47
C ALA A 214 11.15 19.19 -0.79
N PRO A 215 12.19 19.63 -1.53
CA PRO A 215 12.16 20.04 -2.93
C PRO A 215 11.95 18.86 -3.90
N ALA A 216 11.58 19.16 -5.14
CA ALA A 216 11.52 18.15 -6.19
C ALA A 216 12.85 17.41 -6.32
N VAL A 217 12.80 16.11 -6.59
CA VAL A 217 13.99 15.28 -6.75
C VAL A 217 14.78 15.76 -7.98
N PRO A 218 16.08 16.05 -7.85
CA PRO A 218 16.87 16.58 -8.95
C PRO A 218 17.09 15.52 -10.03
N LYS A 219 17.12 15.96 -11.29
CA LYS A 219 17.58 15.12 -12.40
C LYS A 219 19.10 15.03 -12.37
N ILE A 220 19.63 13.84 -12.15
CA ILE A 220 21.07 13.59 -12.13
C ILE A 220 21.49 13.14 -13.53
N ALA A 221 22.18 14.02 -14.27
CA ALA A 221 22.55 13.80 -15.67
C ALA A 221 23.26 12.46 -15.94
N ALA A 222 24.06 11.98 -14.99
CA ALA A 222 24.72 10.67 -15.11
C ALA A 222 23.72 9.50 -15.08
N CYS A 223 22.62 9.61 -14.35
CA CYS A 223 21.56 8.61 -14.30
C CYS A 223 20.64 8.73 -15.51
N ASP A 224 20.28 9.96 -15.93
CA ASP A 224 19.53 10.15 -17.19
C ASP A 224 20.26 9.54 -18.40
N ALA A 225 21.60 9.58 -18.42
CA ALA A 225 22.39 8.93 -19.45
C ALA A 225 22.32 7.39 -19.43
N VAL A 226 22.13 6.78 -18.25
CA VAL A 226 21.89 5.33 -18.12
C VAL A 226 20.58 4.97 -18.78
N TRP A 227 19.51 5.69 -18.46
CA TRP A 227 18.20 5.47 -19.07
C TRP A 227 18.24 5.72 -20.58
N ALA A 228 18.81 6.83 -21.03
CA ALA A 228 18.87 7.16 -22.46
C ALA A 228 19.61 6.10 -23.29
N ALA A 229 20.64 5.46 -22.73
CA ALA A 229 21.34 4.37 -23.38
C ALA A 229 20.48 3.09 -23.48
N ALA A 230 19.73 2.78 -22.41
CA ALA A 230 18.81 1.64 -22.39
C ALA A 230 17.63 1.84 -23.35
N ASP A 231 17.02 3.02 -23.31
CA ASP A 231 15.91 3.40 -24.21
C ASP A 231 16.34 3.35 -25.68
N ALA A 232 17.52 3.88 -26.03
CA ALA A 232 18.07 3.78 -27.39
C ALA A 232 18.37 2.33 -27.82
N ALA A 233 18.66 1.43 -26.87
CA ALA A 233 18.83 0.00 -27.18
C ALA A 233 17.47 -0.68 -27.38
N ALA A 234 16.50 -0.42 -26.49
CA ALA A 234 15.14 -0.94 -26.59
C ALA A 234 14.45 -0.51 -27.89
N GLN A 235 14.55 0.77 -28.27
CA GLN A 235 13.99 1.29 -29.52
C GLN A 235 14.49 0.55 -30.76
N LYS A 236 15.77 0.14 -30.81
CA LYS A 236 16.29 -0.66 -31.94
C LYS A 236 15.64 -2.04 -32.02
N PHE A 237 15.38 -2.67 -30.87
CA PHE A 237 14.65 -3.93 -30.84
C PHE A 237 13.18 -3.73 -31.21
N GLN A 238 12.57 -2.63 -30.75
CA GLN A 238 11.20 -2.30 -31.10
C GLN A 238 11.02 -1.99 -32.60
N GLU A 239 11.97 -1.30 -33.23
CA GLU A 239 12.01 -1.10 -34.68
C GLU A 239 12.08 -2.43 -35.45
N ALA A 240 12.90 -3.38 -34.98
CA ALA A 240 12.98 -4.71 -35.57
C ALA A 240 11.68 -5.50 -35.40
N TYR A 241 11.06 -5.43 -34.22
CA TYR A 241 9.75 -6.02 -33.96
C TYR A 241 8.67 -5.44 -34.87
N GLN A 242 8.61 -4.12 -35.02
CA GLN A 242 7.67 -3.44 -35.91
C GLN A 242 7.92 -3.80 -37.38
N ALA A 243 9.18 -3.82 -37.83
CA ALA A 243 9.55 -4.20 -39.20
C ALA A 243 9.22 -5.65 -39.54
N SER A 244 9.02 -6.50 -38.53
CA SER A 244 8.60 -7.90 -38.69
C SER A 244 7.07 -8.09 -38.80
N ASP A 245 6.29 -7.01 -38.87
CA ASP A 245 4.84 -7.01 -38.67
C ASP A 245 4.45 -7.63 -37.31
N LEU A 246 5.20 -7.31 -36.26
CA LEU A 246 4.96 -7.76 -34.88
C LEU A 246 5.10 -9.27 -34.67
N LYS A 247 5.95 -9.94 -35.46
CA LYS A 247 6.18 -11.40 -35.41
C LYS A 247 7.48 -11.81 -34.75
N ASP A 248 8.45 -10.90 -34.63
CA ASP A 248 9.72 -11.16 -33.95
C ASP A 248 9.57 -11.00 -32.44
N GLU A 249 8.95 -11.99 -31.80
CA GLU A 249 8.73 -12.02 -30.35
C GLU A 249 10.03 -11.81 -29.56
N LYS A 250 11.16 -12.30 -30.09
CA LYS A 250 12.46 -12.12 -29.45
C LYS A 250 12.90 -10.66 -29.43
N ALA A 251 12.63 -9.92 -30.50
CA ALA A 251 12.89 -8.49 -30.53
C ALA A 251 11.99 -7.75 -29.52
N PHE A 252 10.71 -8.11 -29.42
CA PHE A 252 9.82 -7.56 -28.38
C PHE A 252 10.34 -7.85 -26.96
N GLU A 253 10.67 -9.10 -26.64
CA GLU A 253 11.23 -9.49 -25.34
C GLU A 253 12.55 -8.75 -25.04
N SER A 254 13.41 -8.58 -26.05
CA SER A 254 14.68 -7.86 -25.91
C SER A 254 14.47 -6.36 -25.67
N SER A 255 13.42 -5.76 -26.23
CA SER A 255 13.03 -4.37 -25.97
C SER A 255 12.63 -4.21 -24.51
N ASN A 256 11.71 -5.05 -24.03
CA ASN A 256 11.23 -5.00 -22.64
C ASN A 256 12.37 -5.25 -21.66
N ALA A 257 13.19 -6.28 -21.88
CA ALA A 257 14.34 -6.55 -21.01
C ALA A 257 15.37 -5.40 -20.98
N ALA A 258 15.56 -4.68 -22.10
CA ALA A 258 16.42 -3.50 -22.13
C ALA A 258 15.82 -2.34 -21.33
N TRP A 259 14.52 -2.09 -21.46
CA TRP A 259 13.78 -1.09 -20.71
C TRP A 259 13.73 -1.40 -19.21
N ASP A 260 13.33 -2.62 -18.80
CA ASP A 260 13.28 -3.05 -17.39
C ASP A 260 14.65 -2.89 -16.71
N LYS A 261 15.71 -3.34 -17.40
CA LYS A 261 17.07 -3.18 -16.92
C LYS A 261 17.47 -1.70 -16.83
N GLY A 262 17.11 -0.91 -17.84
CA GLY A 262 17.40 0.52 -17.89
C GLY A 262 16.78 1.28 -16.73
N ASP A 263 15.52 0.98 -16.40
CA ASP A 263 14.81 1.57 -15.27
C ASP A 263 15.45 1.15 -13.93
N SER A 264 15.70 -0.14 -13.75
CA SER A 264 16.36 -0.65 -12.54
C SER A 264 17.75 -0.02 -12.34
N ASP A 265 18.57 0.06 -13.40
CA ASP A 265 19.89 0.69 -13.35
C ASP A 265 19.80 2.21 -13.10
N TYR A 266 18.79 2.89 -13.66
CA TYR A 266 18.52 4.31 -13.41
C TYR A 266 18.24 4.54 -11.93
N ARG A 267 17.32 3.78 -11.33
CA ARG A 267 16.98 3.90 -9.91
C ARG A 267 18.16 3.56 -9.01
N ALA A 268 18.94 2.53 -9.33
CA ALA A 268 20.17 2.21 -8.61
C ALA A 268 21.19 3.36 -8.69
N CYS A 269 21.34 4.01 -9.85
CA CYS A 269 22.17 5.19 -10.00
C CYS A 269 21.68 6.36 -9.14
N MET A 270 20.37 6.62 -9.13
CA MET A 270 19.74 7.66 -8.31
C MET A 270 19.96 7.37 -6.82
N ALA A 271 19.71 6.15 -6.35
CA ALA A 271 19.94 5.72 -4.98
C ALA A 271 21.39 5.96 -4.52
N GLN A 272 22.35 5.73 -5.41
CA GLN A 272 23.77 5.92 -5.13
C GLN A 272 24.17 7.40 -5.06
N ARG A 273 23.61 8.23 -5.95
CA ARG A 273 24.09 9.61 -6.15
C ARG A 273 23.30 10.66 -5.38
N LEU A 274 21.99 10.45 -5.22
CA LEU A 274 21.10 11.40 -4.57
C LEU A 274 21.57 11.74 -3.13
N PRO A 275 22.07 10.82 -2.29
CA PRO A 275 22.56 11.17 -0.95
C PRO A 275 23.69 12.21 -0.91
N ALA A 276 24.44 12.38 -2.00
CA ALA A 276 25.49 13.40 -2.13
C ALA A 276 24.99 14.71 -2.77
N ASP A 277 23.75 14.74 -3.25
CA ASP A 277 23.14 15.91 -3.86
C ASP A 277 22.72 16.96 -2.80
N PRO A 278 22.86 18.28 -3.06
CA PRO A 278 22.41 19.33 -2.15
C PRO A 278 20.92 19.29 -1.75
N ALA A 279 20.05 18.65 -2.54
CA ALA A 279 18.63 18.51 -2.22
C ALA A 279 18.34 17.46 -1.13
N PHE A 280 19.23 16.47 -0.96
CA PHE A 280 18.97 15.32 -0.09
C PHE A 280 18.73 15.67 1.39
N PRO A 281 19.50 16.59 2.02
CA PRO A 281 19.21 16.98 3.40
C PRO A 281 17.81 17.53 3.61
N ALA A 282 17.24 18.23 2.63
CA ALA A 282 15.89 18.77 2.71
C ALA A 282 14.83 17.66 2.55
N LEU A 283 15.05 16.70 1.65
CA LEU A 283 14.20 15.51 1.48
C LEU A 283 14.19 14.65 2.75
N LEU A 284 15.36 14.40 3.34
CA LEU A 284 15.46 13.67 4.61
C LEU A 284 14.76 14.43 5.76
N ALA A 285 14.90 15.75 5.80
CA ALA A 285 14.20 16.58 6.79
C ALA A 285 12.68 16.54 6.61
N GLN A 286 12.18 16.51 5.37
CA GLN A 286 10.76 16.30 5.07
C GLN A 286 10.28 14.94 5.60
N ALA A 287 11.00 13.86 5.29
CA ALA A 287 10.65 12.52 5.77
C ALA A 287 10.62 12.45 7.31
N GLN A 288 11.61 13.07 7.97
CA GLN A 288 11.66 13.15 9.43
C GLN A 288 10.48 13.96 10.00
N ALA A 289 10.14 15.10 9.38
CA ALA A 289 9.03 15.94 9.81
C ALA A 289 7.68 15.20 9.72
N LEU A 290 7.45 14.44 8.64
CA LEU A 290 6.25 13.61 8.50
C LEU A 290 6.18 12.52 9.58
N ALA A 291 7.30 11.87 9.89
CA ALA A 291 7.38 10.87 10.96
C ALA A 291 7.07 11.48 12.34
N ASP A 292 7.65 12.66 12.64
CA ASP A 292 7.44 13.35 13.91
C ASP A 292 5.99 13.87 14.04
N GLN A 293 5.41 14.40 12.97
CA GLN A 293 4.01 14.82 12.90
C GLN A 293 3.05 13.65 13.20
N MET A 294 3.30 12.46 12.63
CA MET A 294 2.53 11.26 12.95
C MET A 294 2.73 10.78 14.38
N ALA A 295 3.89 11.05 14.99
CA ALA A 295 4.16 10.70 16.38
C ALA A 295 3.46 11.64 17.39
N GLY A 296 2.91 12.77 16.90
CA GLY A 296 2.26 13.81 17.71
C GLY A 296 3.23 14.88 18.23
N LYS A 297 4.33 15.12 17.52
CA LYS A 297 5.33 16.16 17.84
C LYS A 297 5.14 17.43 17.02
#